data_AF-A0A6D0IT57-F1
#
_entry.id   AF-A0A6D0IT57-F1
#
_cell.length_a   1.000
_cell.length_b   1.000
_cell.length_c   1.000
_cell.angle_alpha   90.00
_cell.angle_beta   90.00
_cell.angle_gamma   90.00
#
_symmetry.space_group_name_H-M   'P 1'
#
loop_
_entity.id
_entity.type
_entity.pdbx_description
1 polymer ?
#
loop_
_entity_poly.entity_id
_entity_poly.type
_entity_poly.pdbx_seq_one_letter_code
_entity_poly.pdbx_strand_id
1 'polypeptide(L)'
;KQDYAVRLEGPIVEDILQFELENLPGQSAARRWWRRHHKAEENRQPGEAQVLLVWRDNEEHRDDIERHYLKMLTQARREVIIANAYFFPGYRFLHALRKAARRGVRIKLIIQGEPDMPIVRVGARLLYNYLVKGGVQVFEYRRRPLHGKVALMDDHWATVGSSNLDPLSLSLNLEANVIIHDRNFNQTLRDNLNGIIAADCQQVDETMLPKRTWWNLTKSVLAFHFLRHFPALVGWLPAHTPRLAQVDPPAQPTMETQDRVETENTGVKP
;
A
#
# COMPACT_ATOMS: atom_id res chain seq x y z
N LYS A 1 6.00 -14.56 1.24
CA LYS A 1 5.69 -13.12 1.10
C LYS A 1 4.28 -12.85 1.64
N GLN A 2 4.06 -11.77 2.39
CA GLN A 2 2.73 -11.28 2.78
C GLN A 2 2.39 -10.12 1.85
N ASP A 3 1.29 -10.21 1.11
CA ASP A 3 0.84 -9.17 0.18
C ASP A 3 -0.68 -8.98 0.31
N TYR A 4 -1.21 -7.91 -0.28
CA TYR A 4 -2.64 -7.60 -0.26
C TYR A 4 -3.10 -7.27 -1.67
N ALA A 5 -4.17 -7.93 -2.10
CA ALA A 5 -4.83 -7.68 -3.37
C ALA A 5 -6.34 -7.63 -3.12
N VAL A 6 -7.05 -6.96 -4.02
CA VAL A 6 -8.51 -6.84 -3.99
C VAL A 6 -9.08 -7.27 -5.33
N ARG A 7 -10.24 -7.92 -5.30
CA ARG A 7 -11.08 -8.15 -6.47
C ARG A 7 -12.13 -7.05 -6.51
N LEU A 8 -12.30 -6.44 -7.68
CA LEU A 8 -13.21 -5.32 -7.90
C LEU A 8 -14.22 -5.70 -8.97
N GLU A 9 -15.47 -5.31 -8.78
CA GLU A 9 -16.58 -5.55 -9.70
C GLU A 9 -17.43 -4.29 -9.81
N GLY A 10 -18.11 -4.12 -10.95
CA GLY A 10 -18.92 -2.93 -11.25
C GLY A 10 -18.15 -1.86 -12.03
N PRO A 11 -18.65 -0.60 -12.06
CA PRO A 11 -18.15 0.44 -12.96
C PRO A 11 -16.67 0.80 -12.78
N ILE A 12 -16.11 0.56 -11.59
CA ILE A 12 -14.68 0.79 -11.30
C ILE A 12 -13.76 0.00 -12.25
N VAL A 13 -14.23 -1.12 -12.81
CA VAL A 13 -13.47 -1.91 -13.78
C VAL A 13 -13.24 -1.10 -15.06
N GLU A 14 -14.22 -0.30 -15.48
CA GLU A 14 -14.09 0.57 -16.65
C GLU A 14 -13.10 1.71 -16.37
N ASP A 15 -13.12 2.30 -15.17
CA ASP A 15 -12.13 3.32 -14.78
C ASP A 15 -10.69 2.77 -14.83
N ILE A 16 -10.50 1.52 -14.40
CA ILE A 16 -9.20 0.83 -14.46
C ILE A 16 -8.80 0.55 -15.90
N LEU A 17 -9.73 0.05 -16.73
CA LEU A 17 -9.48 -0.17 -18.15
C LEU A 17 -9.09 1.13 -18.85
N GLN A 18 -9.79 2.23 -18.57
CA GLN A 18 -9.47 3.54 -19.11
C GLN A 18 -8.06 3.97 -18.69
N PHE A 19 -7.72 3.85 -17.41
CA PHE A 19 -6.38 4.14 -16.92
C PHE A 19 -5.30 3.32 -17.65
N GLU A 20 -5.51 2.01 -17.84
CA GLU A 20 -4.57 1.16 -18.57
C GLU A 20 -4.41 1.59 -20.03
N LEU A 21 -5.51 1.81 -20.75
CA LEU A 21 -5.50 2.25 -22.14
C LEU A 21 -4.81 3.60 -22.32
N GLU A 22 -5.04 4.54 -21.40
CA GLU A 22 -4.38 5.84 -21.42
C GLU A 22 -2.86 5.70 -21.19
N ASN A 23 -2.40 4.72 -20.42
CA ASN A 23 -0.98 4.53 -20.12
C ASN A 23 -0.24 3.58 -21.07
N LEU A 24 -0.92 2.97 -22.05
CA LEU A 24 -0.27 2.14 -23.07
C LEU A 24 0.59 2.97 -24.05
N PRO A 25 1.81 2.50 -24.41
CA PRO A 25 2.67 3.18 -25.38
C PRO A 25 2.01 3.31 -26.76
N GLY A 26 2.12 4.49 -27.39
CA GLY A 26 1.70 4.70 -28.80
C GLY A 26 0.23 5.08 -29.02
N GLN A 27 -0.58 5.30 -27.97
CA GLN A 27 -2.03 5.53 -28.09
C GLN A 27 -2.50 6.99 -27.91
N SER A 28 -1.71 7.99 -28.31
CA SER A 28 -2.07 9.42 -28.14
C SER A 28 -3.30 9.86 -28.95
N ALA A 29 -3.66 9.14 -30.03
CA ALA A 29 -4.91 9.36 -30.76
C ALA A 29 -6.15 8.75 -30.06
N ALA A 30 -6.01 7.58 -29.44
CA ALA A 30 -7.08 6.92 -28.70
C ALA A 30 -7.49 7.73 -27.46
N ARG A 31 -6.52 8.30 -26.73
CA ARG A 31 -6.72 9.20 -25.58
C ARG A 31 -7.75 10.31 -25.82
N ARG A 32 -7.79 10.90 -27.03
CA ARG A 32 -8.67 12.05 -27.36
C ARG A 32 -10.05 11.69 -27.92
N TRP A 33 -10.19 10.48 -28.48
CA TRP A 33 -11.46 10.01 -29.03
C TRP A 33 -12.33 9.37 -27.94
N TRP A 34 -11.72 8.59 -27.06
CA TRP A 34 -12.41 7.94 -25.93
C TRP A 34 -12.90 8.92 -24.87
N ARG A 35 -12.08 9.91 -24.44
CA ARG A 35 -12.52 10.96 -23.49
C ARG A 35 -13.75 11.75 -23.96
N ARG A 36 -14.02 11.78 -25.27
CA ARG A 36 -15.22 12.43 -25.86
C ARG A 36 -16.46 11.54 -25.87
N HIS A 37 -16.30 10.23 -25.79
CA HIS A 37 -17.40 9.25 -25.88
C HIS A 37 -17.67 8.53 -24.56
N HIS A 38 -16.82 8.69 -23.55
CA HIS A 38 -17.00 8.02 -22.27
C HIS A 38 -18.11 8.67 -21.46
N LYS A 39 -19.17 7.91 -21.24
CA LYS A 39 -20.25 8.23 -20.32
C LYS A 39 -20.13 7.22 -19.19
N ALA A 40 -20.00 7.70 -17.94
CA ALA A 40 -19.89 6.83 -16.78
C ALA A 40 -20.99 5.75 -16.82
N GLU A 41 -20.59 4.48 -16.74
CA GLU A 41 -21.55 3.40 -16.66
C GLU A 41 -22.35 3.53 -15.37
N GLU A 42 -23.67 3.64 -15.52
CA GLU A 42 -24.57 3.71 -14.39
C GLU A 42 -24.74 2.30 -13.82
N ASN A 43 -24.22 2.07 -12.60
CA ASN A 43 -24.42 0.81 -11.92
C ASN A 43 -25.91 0.62 -11.59
N ARG A 44 -26.57 -0.28 -12.32
CA ARG A 44 -28.00 -0.56 -12.14
C ARG A 44 -28.30 -1.36 -10.87
N GLN A 45 -27.30 -2.00 -10.29
CA GLN A 45 -27.38 -2.75 -9.03
C GLN A 45 -26.21 -2.36 -8.13
N PRO A 46 -26.19 -1.13 -7.58
CA PRO A 46 -25.08 -0.68 -6.76
C PRO A 46 -25.02 -1.51 -5.47
N GLY A 47 -23.84 -2.06 -5.18
CA GLY A 47 -23.52 -2.56 -3.85
C GLY A 47 -23.37 -1.42 -2.84
N GLU A 48 -23.06 -1.77 -1.59
CA GLU A 48 -22.83 -0.77 -0.53
C GLU A 48 -21.43 -0.11 -0.61
N ALA A 49 -20.51 -0.73 -1.35
CA ALA A 49 -19.14 -0.27 -1.49
C ALA A 49 -19.02 0.87 -2.50
N GLN A 50 -18.36 1.96 -2.10
CA GLN A 50 -17.88 2.98 -3.03
C GLN A 50 -16.38 2.83 -3.23
N VAL A 51 -15.94 2.79 -4.49
CA VAL A 51 -14.53 2.61 -4.84
C VAL A 51 -14.09 3.73 -5.76
N LEU A 52 -12.88 4.23 -5.56
CA LEU A 52 -12.25 5.24 -6.40
C LEU A 52 -10.84 4.77 -6.78
N LEU A 53 -10.54 4.74 -8.07
CA LEU A 53 -9.19 4.58 -8.57
C LEU A 53 -8.42 5.89 -8.42
N VAL A 54 -7.24 5.82 -7.84
CA VAL A 54 -6.30 6.93 -7.75
C VAL A 54 -4.95 6.45 -8.21
N TRP A 55 -4.35 7.15 -9.17
CA TRP A 55 -3.02 6.84 -9.66
C TRP A 55 -2.09 8.03 -9.50
N ARG A 56 -0.81 7.76 -9.69
CA ARG A 56 0.24 8.75 -9.72
C ARG A 56 1.11 8.56 -10.96
N ASP A 57 1.37 9.64 -11.67
CA ASP A 57 2.31 9.71 -12.79
C ASP A 57 3.35 10.83 -12.59
N ASN A 58 4.20 11.04 -13.59
CA ASN A 58 5.23 12.08 -13.57
C ASN A 58 4.78 13.42 -14.19
N GLU A 59 3.53 13.50 -14.65
CA GLU A 59 2.97 14.63 -15.41
C GLU A 59 1.87 15.34 -14.61
N GLU A 60 0.62 14.87 -14.68
CA GLU A 60 -0.56 15.52 -14.11
C GLU A 60 -0.86 15.08 -12.67
N HIS A 61 -0.63 13.80 -12.35
CA HIS A 61 -1.06 13.17 -11.09
C HIS A 61 0.12 12.95 -10.13
N ARG A 62 0.94 13.97 -9.89
CA ARG A 62 2.24 13.79 -9.24
C ARG A 62 2.19 13.43 -7.74
N ASP A 63 1.14 13.84 -7.04
CA ASP A 63 0.99 13.67 -5.59
C ASP A 63 -0.40 13.20 -5.15
N ASP A 64 -1.26 12.75 -6.07
CA ASP A 64 -2.66 12.38 -5.82
C ASP A 64 -2.82 11.34 -4.71
N ILE A 65 -2.03 10.27 -4.77
CA ILE A 65 -2.00 9.23 -3.74
C ILE A 65 -1.60 9.84 -2.38
N GLU A 66 -0.54 10.65 -2.31
CA GLU A 66 -0.11 11.32 -1.07
C GLU A 66 -1.20 12.24 -0.52
N ARG A 67 -1.90 13.00 -1.37
CA ARG A 67 -3.00 13.88 -0.97
C ARG A 67 -4.13 13.10 -0.29
N HIS A 68 -4.48 11.92 -0.79
CA HIS A 68 -5.51 11.08 -0.17
C HIS A 68 -5.07 10.54 1.19
N TYR A 69 -3.83 10.11 1.35
CA TYR A 69 -3.30 9.75 2.66
C TYR A 69 -3.30 10.93 3.65
N LEU A 70 -2.89 12.12 3.21
CA LEU A 70 -2.90 13.32 4.08
C LEU A 70 -4.33 13.70 4.49
N LYS A 71 -5.30 13.60 3.56
CA LYS A 71 -6.72 13.82 3.84
C LYS A 71 -7.24 12.82 4.86
N MET A 72 -6.93 11.54 4.67
CA MET A 72 -7.24 10.46 5.61
C MET A 72 -6.70 10.77 7.02
N LEU A 73 -5.42 11.10 7.17
CA LEU A 73 -4.83 11.42 8.48
C LEU A 73 -5.47 12.64 9.16
N THR A 74 -5.90 13.61 8.34
CA THR A 74 -6.58 14.81 8.81
C THR A 74 -8.00 14.50 9.31
N GLN A 75 -8.70 13.59 8.64
CA GLN A 75 -10.10 13.24 8.93
C GLN A 75 -10.26 12.19 10.03
N ALA A 76 -9.25 11.35 10.26
CA ALA A 76 -9.29 10.25 11.22
C ALA A 76 -9.79 10.66 12.62
N ARG A 77 -10.60 9.83 13.27
CA ARG A 77 -11.16 10.12 14.60
C ARG A 77 -10.75 9.13 15.67
N ARG A 78 -10.57 7.84 15.33
CA ARG A 78 -10.33 6.78 16.31
C ARG A 78 -9.01 6.04 16.06
N GLU A 79 -8.81 5.56 14.84
CA GLU A 79 -7.69 4.68 14.52
C GLU A 79 -7.25 4.82 13.05
N VAL A 80 -5.94 4.73 12.84
CA VAL A 80 -5.34 4.54 11.52
C VAL A 80 -4.37 3.38 11.60
N ILE A 81 -4.49 2.43 10.67
CA ILE A 81 -3.53 1.33 10.51
C ILE A 81 -2.90 1.47 9.13
N ILE A 82 -1.58 1.51 9.05
CA ILE A 82 -0.83 1.54 7.79
C ILE A 82 0.11 0.35 7.79
N ALA A 83 0.06 -0.48 6.76
CA ALA A 83 1.01 -1.55 6.54
C ALA A 83 1.77 -1.28 5.24
N ASN A 84 3.06 -0.98 5.37
CA ASN A 84 3.93 -0.73 4.23
C ASN A 84 5.31 -1.38 4.38
N ALA A 85 5.81 -2.01 3.33
CA ALA A 85 7.12 -2.65 3.30
C ALA A 85 8.27 -1.64 3.44
N TYR A 86 8.17 -0.53 2.70
CA TYR A 86 9.16 0.54 2.68
C TYR A 86 8.48 1.83 3.10
N PHE A 87 8.94 2.39 4.20
CA PHE A 87 8.34 3.57 4.81
C PHE A 87 9.41 4.66 4.96
N PHE A 88 9.46 5.57 3.99
CA PHE A 88 10.36 6.72 3.97
C PHE A 88 9.64 8.00 3.51
N PRO A 89 8.48 8.36 4.08
CA PRO A 89 7.62 9.32 3.43
C PRO A 89 8.15 10.77 3.54
N GLY A 90 7.50 11.69 2.84
CA GLY A 90 7.72 13.12 2.96
C GLY A 90 7.57 13.65 4.38
N TYR A 91 8.25 14.78 4.67
CA TYR A 91 8.11 15.48 5.96
C TYR A 91 6.66 15.87 6.26
N ARG A 92 5.88 16.20 5.23
CA ARG A 92 4.44 16.52 5.33
C ARG A 92 3.67 15.34 5.93
N PHE A 93 3.89 14.14 5.40
CA PHE A 93 3.27 12.92 5.88
C PHE A 93 3.67 12.57 7.32
N LEU A 94 4.96 12.66 7.64
CA LEU A 94 5.45 12.41 9.00
C LEU A 94 4.85 13.38 10.02
N HIS A 95 4.72 14.64 9.64
CA HIS A 95 4.07 15.63 10.48
C HIS A 95 2.57 15.35 10.64
N ALA A 96 1.89 14.93 9.57
CA ALA A 96 0.48 14.57 9.59
C ALA A 96 0.20 13.37 10.51
N LEU A 97 1.03 12.32 10.46
CA LEU A 97 0.93 11.16 11.36
C LEU A 97 1.00 11.60 12.82
N ARG A 98 2.01 12.40 13.17
CA ARG A 98 2.17 12.90 14.54
C ARG A 98 1.04 13.82 14.95
N LYS A 99 0.56 14.66 14.03
CA LYS A 99 -0.58 15.55 14.30
C LYS A 99 -1.84 14.74 14.58
N ALA A 100 -2.08 13.64 13.86
CA ALA A 100 -3.19 12.73 14.12
C ALA A 100 -3.04 12.02 15.48
N ALA A 101 -1.85 11.49 15.77
CA ALA A 101 -1.55 10.87 17.06
C ALA A 101 -1.76 11.82 18.25
N ARG A 102 -1.24 13.06 18.17
CA ARG A 102 -1.46 14.11 19.18
C ARG A 102 -2.93 14.50 19.36
N ARG A 103 -3.75 14.28 18.33
CA ARG A 103 -5.20 14.52 18.35
C ARG A 103 -5.98 13.41 19.06
N GLY A 104 -5.29 12.36 19.54
CA GLY A 104 -5.88 11.20 20.20
C GLY A 104 -6.19 10.02 19.28
N VAL A 105 -5.86 10.10 17.98
CA VAL A 105 -6.06 8.99 17.05
C VAL A 105 -4.99 7.94 17.29
N ARG A 106 -5.38 6.66 17.43
CA ARG A 106 -4.42 5.55 17.54
C ARG A 106 -3.80 5.28 16.16
N ILE A 107 -2.51 5.57 16.01
CA ILE A 107 -1.79 5.31 14.76
C ILE A 107 -0.95 4.06 14.92
N LYS A 108 -1.25 3.02 14.15
CA LYS A 108 -0.49 1.77 14.06
C LYS A 108 0.23 1.71 12.72
N LEU A 109 1.55 1.65 12.75
CA LEU A 109 2.39 1.57 11.56
C LEU A 109 3.11 0.22 11.54
N ILE A 110 2.71 -0.65 10.62
CA ILE A 110 3.33 -1.96 10.39
C ILE A 110 4.34 -1.84 9.26
N ILE A 111 5.55 -2.31 9.52
CA ILE A 111 6.70 -2.21 8.60
C ILE A 111 7.53 -3.49 8.61
N GLN A 112 8.32 -3.70 7.57
CA GLN A 112 9.24 -4.83 7.50
C GLN A 112 10.36 -4.68 8.55
N GLY A 113 10.49 -5.65 9.46
CA GLY A 113 11.46 -5.59 10.58
C GLY A 113 12.91 -5.85 10.16
N GLU A 114 13.13 -6.79 9.23
CA GLU A 114 14.46 -7.04 8.65
C GLU A 114 14.48 -6.56 7.20
N PRO A 115 14.88 -5.30 6.96
CA PRO A 115 15.13 -4.84 5.60
C PRO A 115 16.45 -5.42 5.07
N ASP A 116 16.46 -5.82 3.81
CA ASP A 116 17.61 -6.45 3.14
C ASP A 116 18.87 -5.56 3.08
N MET A 117 18.74 -4.26 3.37
CA MET A 117 19.84 -3.29 3.28
C MET A 117 20.18 -2.65 4.64
N PRO A 118 21.44 -2.76 5.13
CA PRO A 118 21.86 -2.19 6.42
C PRO A 118 21.66 -0.67 6.55
N ILE A 119 21.76 0.08 5.45
CA ILE A 119 21.57 1.53 5.45
C ILE A 119 20.12 1.93 5.75
N VAL A 120 19.15 1.11 5.32
CA VAL A 120 17.71 1.27 5.59
C VAL A 120 17.47 1.17 7.08
N ARG A 121 18.13 0.23 7.77
CA ARG A 121 18.05 0.08 9.23
C ARG A 121 18.57 1.32 9.97
N VAL A 122 19.62 1.97 9.47
CA VAL A 122 20.17 3.20 10.09
C VAL A 122 19.24 4.40 9.88
N GLY A 123 18.72 4.60 8.67
CA GLY A 123 17.75 5.67 8.38
C GLY A 123 16.43 5.48 9.14
N ALA A 124 15.94 4.25 9.23
CA ALA A 124 14.70 3.90 9.92
C ALA A 124 14.75 4.22 11.43
N ARG A 125 15.91 4.14 12.08
CA ARG A 125 16.06 4.49 13.52
C ARG A 125 15.65 5.94 13.83
N LEU A 126 16.01 6.89 12.97
CA LEU A 126 15.63 8.28 13.16
C LEU A 126 14.13 8.47 12.97
N LEU A 127 13.57 7.76 12.00
CA LEU A 127 12.15 7.76 11.70
C LEU A 127 11.33 7.20 12.86
N TYR A 128 11.72 6.04 13.39
CA TYR A 128 11.03 5.40 14.52
C TYR A 128 11.10 6.30 15.75
N ASN A 129 12.26 6.88 16.06
CA ASN A 129 12.40 7.81 17.17
C ASN A 129 11.49 9.04 17.01
N TYR A 130 11.37 9.57 15.80
CA TYR A 130 10.48 10.69 15.50
C TYR A 130 9.00 10.34 15.65
N LEU A 131 8.61 9.12 15.24
CA LEU A 131 7.23 8.63 15.24
C LEU A 131 6.76 8.15 16.61
N VAL A 132 7.54 7.30 17.28
CA VAL A 132 7.24 6.76 18.62
C VAL A 132 7.07 7.89 19.63
N LYS A 133 8.00 8.86 19.66
CA LYS A 133 7.84 10.08 20.48
C LYS A 133 6.68 10.99 20.06
N GLY A 134 6.16 10.77 18.87
CA GLY A 134 4.96 11.43 18.37
C GLY A 134 3.66 10.75 18.77
N GLY A 135 3.70 9.62 19.48
CA GLY A 135 2.54 8.81 19.85
C GLY A 135 2.13 7.78 18.80
N VAL A 136 2.97 7.53 17.78
CA VAL A 136 2.71 6.51 16.76
C VAL A 136 3.22 5.16 17.26
N GLN A 137 2.38 4.14 17.18
CA GLN A 137 2.73 2.76 17.53
C GLN A 137 3.36 2.10 16.30
N VAL A 138 4.66 1.80 16.37
CA VAL A 138 5.41 1.18 15.27
C VAL A 138 5.55 -0.32 15.55
N PHE A 139 5.26 -1.15 14.55
CA PHE A 139 5.27 -2.61 14.61
C PHE A 139 6.15 -3.18 13.50
N GLU A 140 7.19 -3.90 13.87
CA GLU A 140 8.07 -4.63 12.95
C GLU A 140 7.51 -6.03 12.69
N TYR A 141 7.09 -6.29 11.44
CA TYR A 141 6.70 -7.62 10.99
C TYR A 141 7.92 -8.50 10.73
N ARG A 142 7.91 -9.73 11.28
CA ARG A 142 9.09 -10.61 11.30
C ARG A 142 8.91 -12.00 10.72
N ARG A 143 7.68 -12.41 10.39
CA ARG A 143 7.42 -13.79 9.96
C ARG A 143 7.89 -14.10 8.54
N ARG A 144 7.68 -13.16 7.61
CA ARG A 144 8.00 -13.30 6.18
C ARG A 144 8.23 -11.91 5.58
N PRO A 145 8.71 -11.79 4.34
CA PRO A 145 8.75 -10.48 3.68
C PRO A 145 7.34 -9.89 3.57
N LEU A 146 7.12 -8.73 4.19
CA LEU A 146 5.93 -7.90 4.08
C LEU A 146 6.03 -7.07 2.81
N HIS A 147 4.99 -7.10 2.00
CA HIS A 147 4.86 -6.30 0.81
C HIS A 147 3.56 -5.50 0.79
N GLY A 148 2.99 -5.23 1.97
CA GLY A 148 1.78 -4.43 2.06
C GLY A 148 1.95 -3.03 1.48
N LYS A 149 0.88 -2.52 0.88
CA LYS A 149 0.64 -1.10 0.58
C LYS A 149 -0.82 -0.78 0.89
N VAL A 150 -1.19 -1.07 2.14
CA VAL A 150 -2.56 -0.91 2.60
C VAL A 150 -2.63 0.06 3.76
N ALA A 151 -3.71 0.82 3.81
CA ALA A 151 -4.02 1.62 4.97
C ALA A 151 -5.52 1.65 5.22
N LEU A 152 -5.88 1.89 6.47
CA LEU A 152 -7.24 1.91 6.97
C LEU A 152 -7.39 3.10 7.92
N MET A 153 -8.51 3.81 7.81
CA MET A 153 -8.92 4.87 8.72
C MET A 153 -10.32 4.58 9.25
N ASP A 154 -10.40 4.46 10.57
CA ASP A 154 -11.64 4.15 11.27
C ASP A 154 -12.38 3.00 10.58
N ASP A 155 -13.71 3.01 10.57
CA ASP A 155 -14.52 1.95 9.96
C ASP A 155 -14.90 2.26 8.49
N HIS A 156 -14.42 3.37 7.93
CA HIS A 156 -15.06 3.98 6.75
C HIS A 156 -14.17 4.13 5.52
N TRP A 157 -12.85 4.07 5.66
CA TRP A 157 -11.95 4.25 4.53
C TRP A 157 -10.80 3.24 4.59
N ALA A 158 -10.51 2.63 3.44
CA ALA A 158 -9.30 1.86 3.24
C ALA A 158 -8.67 2.21 1.89
N THR A 159 -7.39 1.87 1.74
CA THR A 159 -6.72 1.82 0.45
C THR A 159 -5.91 0.56 0.32
N VAL A 160 -5.88 0.02 -0.90
CA VAL A 160 -5.01 -1.07 -1.34
C VAL A 160 -4.43 -0.67 -2.69
N GLY A 161 -3.15 -0.92 -2.92
CA GLY A 161 -2.54 -0.58 -4.20
C GLY A 161 -1.11 -1.03 -4.34
N SER A 162 -0.39 -0.38 -5.25
CA SER A 162 1.03 -0.63 -5.54
C SER A 162 1.96 0.37 -4.85
N SER A 163 1.45 1.56 -4.49
CA SER A 163 2.28 2.69 -4.04
C SER A 163 2.92 2.46 -2.67
N ASN A 164 4.25 2.47 -2.64
CA ASN A 164 4.99 2.50 -1.39
C ASN A 164 4.98 3.94 -0.81
N LEU A 165 5.01 4.05 0.51
CA LEU A 165 5.07 5.35 1.22
C LEU A 165 6.52 5.81 1.35
N ASP A 166 7.23 5.86 0.22
CA ASP A 166 8.59 6.33 0.08
C ASP A 166 8.66 7.37 -1.05
N PRO A 167 9.64 8.28 -1.03
CA PRO A 167 9.74 9.37 -1.99
C PRO A 167 9.99 8.84 -3.41
N LEU A 168 10.34 7.57 -3.52
CA LEU A 168 10.77 6.81 -4.67
C LEU A 168 9.60 6.34 -5.52
N SER A 169 8.69 5.55 -4.92
CA SER A 169 7.42 5.18 -5.51
C SER A 169 6.59 6.44 -5.80
N LEU A 170 6.75 7.49 -4.97
CA LEU A 170 6.17 8.81 -5.17
C LEU A 170 6.93 9.76 -6.13
N SER A 171 8.08 9.37 -6.71
CA SER A 171 8.81 10.26 -7.65
C SER A 171 9.11 9.65 -9.02
N LEU A 172 9.14 8.32 -9.17
CA LEU A 172 9.67 7.70 -10.41
C LEU A 172 8.76 6.65 -11.06
N ASN A 173 7.74 6.14 -10.37
CA ASN A 173 6.90 5.05 -10.90
C ASN A 173 5.46 5.48 -11.20
N LEU A 174 4.88 4.86 -12.24
CA LEU A 174 3.43 4.82 -12.40
C LEU A 174 2.87 3.88 -11.32
N GLU A 175 2.06 4.42 -10.42
CA GLU A 175 1.52 3.69 -9.28
C GLU A 175 0.00 3.87 -9.23
N ALA A 176 -0.72 2.85 -8.76
CA ALA A 176 -2.17 2.89 -8.65
C ALA A 176 -2.63 2.31 -7.30
N ASN A 177 -3.61 2.99 -6.72
CA ASN A 177 -4.29 2.61 -5.50
C ASN A 177 -5.79 2.69 -5.74
N VAL A 178 -6.54 1.80 -5.09
CA VAL A 178 -7.97 2.00 -4.92
C VAL A 178 -8.26 2.49 -3.53
N ILE A 179 -9.20 3.41 -3.43
CA ILE A 179 -9.80 3.89 -2.19
C ILE A 179 -11.15 3.21 -2.06
N ILE A 180 -11.40 2.59 -0.91
CA ILE A 180 -12.58 1.78 -0.66
C ILE A 180 -13.30 2.36 0.55
N HIS A 181 -14.57 2.68 0.35
CA HIS A 181 -15.54 3.04 1.36
C HIS A 181 -16.56 1.92 1.48
N ASP A 182 -16.25 0.92 2.29
CA ASP A 182 -17.13 -0.20 2.60
C ASP A 182 -16.87 -0.71 4.02
N ARG A 183 -17.91 -0.77 4.85
CA ARG A 183 -17.73 -1.05 6.28
C ARG A 183 -17.29 -2.48 6.54
N ASN A 184 -17.82 -3.43 5.77
CA ASN A 184 -17.53 -4.85 5.95
C ASN A 184 -16.10 -5.16 5.52
N PHE A 185 -15.68 -4.67 4.35
CA PHE A 185 -14.32 -4.75 3.85
C PHE A 185 -13.33 -4.14 4.83
N ASN A 186 -13.61 -2.93 5.33
CA ASN A 186 -12.76 -2.25 6.30
C ASN A 186 -12.62 -3.05 7.60
N GLN A 187 -13.71 -3.66 8.07
CA GLN A 187 -13.65 -4.53 9.24
C GLN A 187 -12.81 -5.77 8.99
N THR A 188 -12.98 -6.45 7.85
CA THR A 188 -12.14 -7.60 7.45
C THR A 188 -10.67 -7.23 7.37
N LEU A 189 -10.33 -6.11 6.73
CA LEU A 189 -8.95 -5.63 6.63
C LEU A 189 -8.38 -5.31 8.00
N ARG A 190 -9.15 -4.65 8.87
CA ARG A 190 -8.74 -4.37 10.25
C ARG A 190 -8.44 -5.65 11.01
N ASP A 191 -9.32 -6.64 10.96
CA ASP A 191 -9.17 -7.87 11.73
C ASP A 191 -7.94 -8.66 11.25
N ASN A 192 -7.70 -8.67 9.93
CA ASN A 192 -6.49 -9.24 9.36
C ASN A 192 -5.22 -8.52 9.87
N LEU A 193 -5.19 -7.18 9.81
CA LEU A 193 -4.04 -6.39 10.24
C LEU A 193 -3.79 -6.51 11.75
N ASN A 194 -4.84 -6.48 12.57
CA ASN A 194 -4.70 -6.69 14.01
C ASN A 194 -4.25 -8.12 14.34
N GLY A 195 -4.72 -9.12 13.59
CA GLY A 195 -4.25 -10.51 13.71
C GLY A 195 -2.74 -10.62 13.44
N ILE A 196 -2.25 -9.97 12.39
CA ILE A 196 -0.82 -9.92 12.08
C ILE A 196 -0.04 -9.17 13.16
N ILE A 197 -0.55 -8.03 13.65
CA ILE A 197 0.08 -7.29 14.76
C ILE A 197 0.24 -8.18 15.99
N ALA A 198 -0.80 -8.95 16.34
CA ALA A 198 -0.79 -9.79 17.53
C ALA A 198 0.11 -11.03 17.39
N ALA A 199 0.14 -11.65 16.21
CA ALA A 199 0.82 -12.93 16.01
C ALA A 199 2.27 -12.79 15.53
N ASP A 200 2.56 -11.81 14.68
CA ASP A 200 3.76 -11.82 13.83
C ASP A 200 4.60 -10.53 13.93
N CYS A 201 4.18 -9.55 14.74
CA CYS A 201 4.87 -8.27 14.89
C CYS A 201 5.53 -8.09 16.27
N GLN A 202 6.68 -7.41 16.29
CA GLN A 202 7.24 -6.82 17.51
C GLN A 202 6.95 -5.33 17.52
N GLN A 203 6.35 -4.83 18.60
CA GLN A 203 6.20 -3.39 18.80
C GLN A 203 7.57 -2.76 19.12
N VAL A 204 7.92 -1.69 18.40
CA VAL A 204 9.09 -0.88 18.69
C VAL A 204 8.75 0.07 19.83
N ASP A 205 9.47 -0.09 20.95
CA ASP A 205 9.35 0.80 22.10
C ASP A 205 10.56 1.75 22.20
N GLU A 206 10.49 2.68 23.16
CA GLU A 206 11.57 3.65 23.38
C GLU A 206 12.89 3.02 23.84
N THR A 207 12.85 1.82 24.41
CA THR A 207 14.04 1.10 24.91
C THR A 207 14.82 0.44 23.78
N MET A 208 14.14 0.05 22.71
CA MET A 208 14.74 -0.45 21.47
C MET A 208 15.37 0.66 20.62
N LEU A 209 15.08 1.93 20.91
CA LEU A 209 15.64 3.06 20.19
C LEU A 209 17.06 3.39 20.72
N PRO A 210 18.03 3.59 19.83
CA PRO A 210 19.39 3.94 20.25
C PRO A 210 19.40 5.28 20.99
N LYS A 211 20.23 5.37 22.05
CA LYS A 211 20.44 6.60 22.80
C LYS A 211 20.85 7.74 21.86
N ARG A 212 20.27 8.92 22.12
CA ARG A 212 20.37 10.10 21.28
C ARG A 212 21.73 10.78 21.43
N THR A 213 22.78 10.14 20.90
CA THR A 213 24.11 10.75 20.78
C THR A 213 24.14 11.61 19.52
N TRP A 214 24.78 12.79 19.59
CA TRP A 214 24.95 13.69 18.45
C TRP A 214 25.52 12.96 17.20
N TRP A 215 26.45 12.02 17.39
CA TRP A 215 26.99 11.17 16.33
C TRP A 215 25.97 10.24 15.66
N ASN A 216 25.12 9.58 16.46
CA ASN A 216 24.05 8.72 15.95
C ASN A 216 22.98 9.54 15.23
N LEU A 217 22.72 10.76 15.70
CA LEU A 217 21.78 11.68 15.05
C LEU A 217 22.32 12.12 13.68
N THR A 218 23.56 12.60 13.60
CA THR A 218 24.17 13.04 12.34
C THR A 218 24.22 11.90 11.32
N LYS A 219 24.66 10.69 11.72
CA LYS A 219 24.66 9.51 10.84
C LYS A 219 23.27 9.16 10.33
N SER A 220 22.26 9.18 11.20
CA SER A 220 20.90 8.79 10.82
C SER A 220 20.23 9.87 9.96
N VAL A 221 20.54 11.16 10.18
CA VAL A 221 20.09 12.26 9.31
C VAL A 221 20.71 12.13 7.92
N LEU A 222 22.03 11.92 7.84
CA LEU A 222 22.71 11.72 6.58
C LEU A 222 22.19 10.48 5.85
N ALA A 223 22.01 9.36 6.55
CA ALA A 223 21.44 8.14 5.97
C ALA A 223 19.99 8.34 5.50
N PHE A 224 19.17 9.08 6.26
CA PHE A 224 17.79 9.39 5.87
C PHE A 224 17.74 10.26 4.62
N HIS A 225 18.52 11.34 4.57
CA HIS A 225 18.59 12.22 3.39
C HIS A 225 19.20 11.49 2.19
N PHE A 226 20.23 10.69 2.42
CA PHE A 226 20.79 9.82 1.37
C PHE A 226 19.72 8.88 0.84
N LEU A 227 19.06 8.07 1.67
CA LEU A 227 18.01 7.15 1.21
C LEU A 227 16.82 7.85 0.55
N ARG A 228 16.51 9.07 0.98
CA ARG A 228 15.46 9.90 0.39
C ARG A 228 15.81 10.41 -1.00
N HIS A 229 17.07 10.71 -1.28
CA HIS A 229 17.52 11.33 -2.54
C HIS A 229 18.30 10.39 -3.47
N PHE A 230 18.95 9.37 -2.92
CA PHE A 230 19.69 8.32 -3.62
C PHE A 230 18.92 7.76 -4.81
N PRO A 231 17.62 7.51 -4.71
CA PRO A 231 16.95 6.89 -5.83
C PRO A 231 16.57 7.87 -6.95
N ALA A 232 16.38 9.16 -6.63
CA ALA A 232 16.31 10.21 -7.64
C ALA A 232 17.66 10.40 -8.36
N LEU A 233 18.78 10.13 -7.66
CA LEU A 233 20.12 10.08 -8.24
C LEU A 233 20.32 8.83 -9.13
N VAL A 234 19.72 7.69 -8.77
CA VAL A 234 19.75 6.46 -9.57
C VAL A 234 18.80 6.52 -10.77
N GLY A 235 17.71 7.28 -10.69
CA GLY A 235 16.81 7.54 -11.82
C GLY A 235 17.44 8.31 -12.99
N TRP A 236 18.65 8.85 -12.83
CA TRP A 236 19.49 9.37 -13.92
C TRP A 236 20.26 8.28 -14.68
N LEU A 237 20.34 7.06 -14.16
CA LEU A 237 20.84 5.90 -14.90
C LEU A 237 19.73 5.42 -15.84
N PRO A 238 20.04 5.03 -17.08
CA PRO A 238 19.03 4.62 -18.05
C PRO A 238 18.23 3.44 -17.49
N ALA A 239 16.95 3.69 -17.20
CA ALA A 239 16.02 2.65 -16.79
C ALA A 239 16.02 1.57 -17.87
N HIS A 240 16.21 0.31 -17.48
CA HIS A 240 15.94 -0.81 -18.38
C HIS A 240 14.43 -0.79 -18.64
N THR A 241 14.02 -0.19 -19.75
CA THR A 241 12.65 -0.21 -20.22
C THR A 241 12.23 -1.68 -20.34
N PRO A 242 11.30 -2.17 -19.51
CA PRO A 242 10.87 -3.56 -19.63
C PRO A 242 10.30 -3.74 -21.04
N ARG A 243 10.86 -4.68 -21.81
CA ARG A 243 10.27 -5.07 -23.09
C ARG A 243 8.95 -5.78 -22.79
N LEU A 244 7.84 -5.11 -23.11
CA LEU A 244 6.52 -5.73 -23.09
C LEU A 244 6.54 -6.88 -24.09
N ALA A 245 6.46 -8.12 -23.60
CA ALA A 245 6.22 -9.29 -24.42
C ALA A 245 4.73 -9.60 -24.35
N GLN A 246 4.10 -9.79 -25.51
CA GLN A 246 2.75 -10.32 -25.57
C GLN A 246 2.80 -11.78 -25.08
N VAL A 247 2.07 -12.09 -24.02
CA VAL A 247 1.94 -13.45 -23.49
C VAL A 247 0.55 -13.94 -23.88
N ASP A 248 0.45 -15.18 -24.33
CA ASP A 248 -0.84 -15.81 -24.61
C ASP A 248 -1.71 -15.80 -23.35
N PRO A 249 -3.05 -15.69 -23.48
CA PRO A 249 -3.96 -15.68 -22.34
C PRO A 249 -3.68 -16.90 -21.44
N PRO A 250 -3.53 -16.73 -20.11
CA PRO A 250 -3.33 -17.86 -19.24
C PRO A 250 -4.53 -18.80 -19.39
N ALA A 251 -4.28 -20.07 -19.73
CA ALA A 251 -5.29 -21.11 -19.62
C ALA A 251 -5.75 -21.11 -18.16
N GLN A 252 -7.01 -20.74 -17.91
CA GLN A 252 -7.56 -20.78 -16.56
C GLN A 252 -7.46 -22.23 -16.07
N PRO A 253 -6.73 -22.52 -14.98
CA PRO A 253 -6.72 -23.87 -14.44
C PRO A 253 -8.14 -24.19 -14.00
N THR A 254 -8.71 -25.26 -14.54
CA THR A 254 -9.96 -25.83 -14.06
C THR A 254 -9.80 -26.05 -12.57
N MET A 255 -10.64 -25.40 -11.75
CA MET A 255 -10.64 -25.65 -10.32
C MET A 255 -10.95 -27.13 -10.09
N GLU A 256 -9.96 -27.93 -9.70
CA GLU A 256 -10.22 -29.25 -9.14
C GLU A 256 -10.92 -29.04 -7.80
N THR A 257 -12.25 -29.13 -7.81
CA THR A 257 -13.03 -29.38 -6.61
C THR A 257 -12.61 -30.73 -6.04
N GLN A 258 -11.75 -30.70 -5.03
CA GLN A 258 -11.57 -31.83 -4.12
C GLN A 258 -12.82 -31.97 -3.26
N ASP A 259 -13.87 -32.57 -3.82
CA ASP A 259 -14.95 -33.11 -3.01
C ASP A 259 -14.56 -34.51 -2.53
N ARG A 260 -14.22 -34.55 -1.25
CA ARG A 260 -14.03 -35.77 -0.47
C ARG A 260 -15.38 -36.16 0.12
N VAL A 261 -16.03 -37.18 -0.45
CA VAL A 261 -16.91 -38.09 0.29
C VAL A 261 -16.66 -39.51 -0.24
N GLU A 262 -15.81 -40.25 0.47
CA GLU A 262 -15.81 -41.71 0.41
C GLU A 262 -17.13 -42.20 1.04
N THR A 263 -18.02 -42.76 0.24
CA THR A 263 -19.01 -43.71 0.75
C THR A 263 -18.51 -45.11 0.44
N GLU A 264 -18.05 -45.79 1.49
CA GLU A 264 -17.91 -47.24 1.54
C GLU A 264 -19.20 -47.89 1.03
N ASN A 265 -19.09 -48.77 0.03
CA ASN A 265 -20.17 -49.69 -0.29
C ASN A 265 -19.64 -51.11 -0.08
N THR A 266 -20.05 -51.67 1.06
CA THR A 266 -19.85 -53.04 1.49
C THR A 266 -20.47 -53.98 0.46
N GLY A 267 -19.72 -55.03 0.12
CA GLY A 267 -20.12 -56.00 -0.88
C GLY A 267 -21.30 -56.85 -0.45
N VAL A 268 -22.17 -57.16 -1.42
CA VAL A 268 -22.90 -58.41 -1.49
C VAL A 268 -23.04 -58.78 -2.98
N LYS A 269 -22.43 -59.88 -3.39
CA LYS A 269 -22.90 -60.68 -4.54
C LYS A 269 -23.42 -62.01 -3.97
N PRO A 270 -24.49 -62.57 -4.53
CA PRO A 270 -24.91 -63.93 -4.23
C PRO A 270 -23.88 -64.96 -4.69
#